data_AF-A0A9D6CA70-F1
#
_entry.id   AF-A0A9D6CA70-F1
#
_cell.length_a   1.000
_cell.length_b   1.000
_cell.length_c   1.000
_cell.angle_alpha   90.00
_cell.angle_beta   90.00
_cell.angle_gamma   90.00
#
_symmetry.space_group_name_H-M   'P 1'
#
loop_
_entity.id
_entity.type
_entity.pdbx_description
1 polymer ?
#
loop_
_entity_poly.entity_id
_entity_poly.type
_entity_poly.pdbx_seq_one_letter_code
_entity_poly.pdbx_strand_id
1 'polypeptide(L)'
;MAHDGGATPATAMLPDLLSLTGAALPEVLALREAAVAALRGRVAPEGRVSAAALEADQFAAHAAAWIATYAEALSALQDWALRLREAGSFGALEALIVQIGFGEYLAQIAGGIPMSQGEVARLQDLGLPPGLTGAAAQTLMAQGNSAAARMQLAGLLRENHGRATFGATGLDDELEMIRDQFRRFADERVIPFAQGWHLKDELIPMEIIDALAEMGVFGLTIPEEYGGFGLSKASMVVVSEELSRGYIGVGSLGTRSEIAAELILCGGTEAQKAHWLPKIASAEILPTAVFTEPNTGSDLGSLRTRAVKEGDDWRITGNKTWITHAARAHVMTLLARTDPNSTDWRGLSMFLAEKTPGTEAEPFPTPGMTGTEIEVLGYRGMKEYELGFDGFAVKGENLLGGVEGQGFKQLMQTFESARIQTAARAVGVAQSALETGLQYAEDRKQFGKSLIAFPRVAGKLAMMAVEIMIARQLTYRAAWEKDHDKRCDLEAGMAKLLGARVAWAAADNALQIHGGNGFALEYRISRILCDARILNIFEGAAEIQAQVIARRLLD
;
A
#
# COMPACT_ATOMS: atom_id res chain seq x y z
N MET A 1 14.81 43.50 37.82
CA MET A 1 13.58 42.68 37.83
C MET A 1 12.69 43.21 36.71
N ALA A 2 12.69 42.52 35.58
CA ALA A 2 11.77 42.79 34.48
C ALA A 2 10.94 41.52 34.31
N HIS A 3 9.64 41.71 34.13
CA HIS A 3 8.61 40.67 34.19
C HIS A 3 8.82 39.57 33.15
N ASP A 4 9.24 38.39 33.62
CA ASP A 4 8.99 37.13 32.94
C ASP A 4 7.49 36.82 33.14
N GLY A 5 6.68 37.30 32.22
CA GLY A 5 5.33 36.79 32.02
C GLY A 5 5.44 35.36 31.52
N GLY A 6 5.61 34.42 32.46
CA GLY A 6 5.58 33.00 32.19
C GLY A 6 4.23 32.66 31.57
N ALA A 7 4.21 32.47 30.25
CA ALA A 7 3.14 31.75 29.60
C ALA A 7 3.05 30.40 30.33
N THR A 8 1.89 30.10 30.90
CA THR A 8 1.57 28.78 31.43
C THR A 8 2.00 27.77 30.37
N PRO A 9 2.87 26.78 30.69
CA PRO A 9 3.29 25.82 29.68
C PRO A 9 2.03 25.18 29.09
N ALA A 10 1.81 25.36 27.79
CA ALA A 10 0.69 24.74 27.11
C ALA A 10 0.71 23.24 27.44
N THR A 11 -0.36 22.73 28.04
CA THR A 11 -0.45 21.30 28.36
C THR A 11 -0.33 20.54 27.06
N ALA A 12 0.59 19.59 27.00
CA ALA A 12 0.89 18.86 25.77
C ALA A 12 -0.30 18.01 25.28
N MET A 13 -1.22 17.64 26.17
CA MET A 13 -2.47 16.95 25.85
C MET A 13 -3.69 17.85 26.05
N LEU A 14 -4.66 17.75 25.13
CA LEU A 14 -5.95 18.43 25.20
C LEU A 14 -6.91 17.65 26.13
N PRO A 15 -7.70 18.36 26.96
CA PRO A 15 -8.76 17.73 27.73
C PRO A 15 -9.88 17.21 26.82
N ASP A 16 -10.60 16.18 27.27
CA ASP A 16 -11.77 15.61 26.60
C ASP A 16 -11.53 15.23 25.12
N LEU A 17 -10.31 14.80 24.80
CA LEU A 17 -9.83 14.61 23.43
C LEU A 17 -10.80 13.83 22.53
N LEU A 18 -11.28 12.65 22.97
CA LEU A 18 -12.14 11.81 22.12
C LEU A 18 -13.53 12.42 21.88
N SER A 19 -14.03 13.22 22.82
CA SER A 19 -15.26 14.00 22.63
C SER A 19 -15.01 15.14 21.65
N LEU A 20 -13.85 15.80 21.74
CA LEU A 20 -13.46 16.88 20.85
C LEU A 20 -13.28 16.40 19.41
N THR A 21 -12.56 15.29 19.19
CA THR A 21 -12.37 14.70 17.87
C THR A 21 -13.68 14.15 17.30
N GLY A 22 -14.50 13.51 18.13
CA GLY A 22 -15.86 13.08 17.75
C GLY A 22 -16.76 14.24 17.33
N ALA A 23 -16.66 15.40 17.98
CA ALA A 23 -17.45 16.59 17.63
C ALA A 23 -16.98 17.28 16.34
N ALA A 24 -15.73 17.06 15.90
CA ALA A 24 -15.22 17.63 14.65
C ALA A 24 -15.60 16.80 13.41
N LEU A 25 -15.80 15.49 13.54
CA LEU A 25 -16.07 14.59 12.41
C LEU A 25 -17.33 14.94 11.59
N PRO A 26 -18.49 15.30 12.18
CA PRO A 26 -19.68 15.63 11.39
C PRO A 26 -19.45 16.74 10.37
N GLU A 27 -18.65 17.76 10.72
CA GLU A 27 -18.30 18.85 9.80
C GLU A 27 -17.43 18.35 8.63
N VAL A 28 -16.45 17.49 8.92
CA VAL A 28 -15.56 16.90 7.91
C VAL A 28 -16.33 15.99 6.94
N LEU A 29 -17.24 15.17 7.46
CA LEU A 29 -18.08 14.30 6.65
C LEU A 29 -19.05 15.11 5.77
N ALA A 30 -19.66 16.16 6.32
CA ALA A 30 -20.49 17.07 5.52
C ALA A 30 -19.67 17.77 4.42
N LEU A 31 -18.41 18.13 4.69
CA LEU A 31 -17.52 18.73 3.70
C LEU A 31 -17.14 17.75 2.58
N ARG A 32 -16.89 16.47 2.90
CA ARG A 32 -16.72 15.41 1.90
C ARG A 32 -17.93 15.34 0.97
N GLU A 33 -19.14 15.32 1.51
CA GLU A 33 -20.36 15.26 0.70
C GLU A 33 -20.53 16.52 -0.17
N ALA A 34 -20.21 17.70 0.37
CA ALA A 34 -20.20 18.94 -0.39
C ALA A 34 -19.18 18.93 -1.54
N ALA A 35 -17.98 18.38 -1.31
CA ALA A 35 -16.94 18.21 -2.33
C ALA A 35 -17.39 17.31 -3.47
N VAL A 36 -18.01 16.16 -3.14
CA VAL A 36 -18.57 15.23 -4.14
C VAL A 36 -19.71 15.88 -4.92
N ALA A 37 -20.62 16.58 -4.24
CA ALA A 37 -21.73 17.29 -4.90
C ALA A 37 -21.23 18.40 -5.83
N ALA A 38 -20.22 19.17 -5.41
CA ALA A 38 -19.61 20.21 -6.22
C ALA A 38 -18.94 19.64 -7.48
N LEU A 39 -18.20 18.53 -7.34
CA LEU A 39 -17.62 17.82 -8.48
C LEU A 39 -18.71 17.31 -9.43
N ARG A 40 -19.76 16.68 -8.89
CA ARG A 40 -20.89 16.15 -9.67
C ARG A 40 -21.55 17.23 -10.53
N GLY A 41 -21.73 18.43 -9.98
CA GLY A 41 -22.27 19.58 -10.72
C GLY A 41 -21.43 20.02 -11.94
N ARG A 42 -20.13 19.73 -11.94
CA ARG A 42 -19.21 20.07 -13.04
C ARG A 42 -19.12 18.96 -14.09
N VAL A 43 -19.03 17.71 -13.65
CA VAL A 43 -18.69 16.58 -14.53
C VAL A 43 -19.89 15.72 -14.93
N ALA A 44 -21.05 15.91 -14.29
CA ALA A 44 -22.28 15.18 -14.58
C ALA A 44 -23.53 16.10 -14.61
N PRO A 45 -23.53 17.21 -15.39
CA PRO A 45 -24.63 18.19 -15.38
C PRO A 45 -25.97 17.59 -15.83
N GLU A 46 -25.95 16.55 -16.66
CA GLU A 46 -27.12 15.83 -17.16
C GLU A 46 -27.38 14.51 -16.40
N GLY A 47 -26.77 14.34 -15.22
CA GLY A 47 -26.90 13.15 -14.38
C GLY A 47 -25.95 11.99 -14.73
N ARG A 48 -25.37 11.96 -15.93
CA ARG A 48 -24.31 11.01 -16.32
C ARG A 48 -22.95 11.67 -16.33
N VAL A 49 -21.95 11.01 -15.73
CA VAL A 49 -20.56 11.47 -15.72
C VAL A 49 -20.01 11.50 -17.16
N SER A 50 -19.56 12.67 -17.59
CA SER A 50 -18.86 12.88 -18.87
C SER A 50 -17.36 12.62 -18.71
N ALA A 51 -16.81 11.72 -19.53
CA ALA A 51 -15.38 11.42 -19.53
C ALA A 51 -14.54 12.66 -19.88
N ALA A 52 -14.98 13.44 -20.87
CA ALA A 52 -14.29 14.66 -21.29
C ALA A 52 -14.33 15.75 -20.22
N ALA A 53 -15.45 15.91 -19.51
CA ALA A 53 -15.54 16.86 -18.40
C ALA A 53 -14.68 16.41 -17.22
N LEU A 54 -14.68 15.12 -16.90
CA LEU A 54 -13.86 14.56 -15.82
C LEU A 54 -12.35 14.68 -16.11
N GLU A 55 -11.94 14.58 -17.37
CA GLU A 55 -10.56 14.85 -17.81
C GLU A 55 -10.22 16.35 -17.67
N ALA A 56 -11.11 17.25 -18.11
CA ALA A 56 -10.92 18.69 -17.99
C ALA A 56 -10.86 19.17 -16.53
N ASP A 57 -11.65 18.58 -15.64
CA ASP A 57 -11.71 18.87 -14.20
C ASP A 57 -10.89 17.86 -13.36
N GLN A 58 -9.90 17.17 -13.95
CA GLN A 58 -9.19 16.07 -13.29
C GLN A 58 -8.57 16.48 -11.95
N PHE A 59 -7.97 17.67 -11.87
CA PHE A 59 -7.39 18.17 -10.62
C PHE A 59 -8.44 18.30 -9.51
N ALA A 60 -9.62 18.84 -9.82
CA ALA A 60 -10.73 18.96 -8.87
C ALA A 60 -11.29 17.58 -8.48
N ALA A 61 -11.35 16.64 -9.44
CA ALA A 61 -11.75 15.27 -9.18
C ALA A 61 -10.80 14.57 -8.20
N HIS A 62 -9.49 14.73 -8.41
CA HIS A 62 -8.47 14.16 -7.53
C HIS A 62 -8.46 14.87 -6.17
N ALA A 63 -8.70 16.18 -6.12
CA ALA A 63 -8.88 16.91 -4.88
C ALA A 63 -10.06 16.34 -4.06
N ALA A 64 -11.19 16.05 -4.69
CA ALA A 64 -12.32 15.39 -4.02
C ALA A 64 -11.94 14.00 -3.47
N ALA A 65 -11.17 13.21 -4.23
CA ALA A 65 -10.68 11.90 -3.78
C ALA A 65 -9.76 12.01 -2.55
N TRP A 66 -8.85 12.98 -2.51
CA TRP A 66 -7.97 13.23 -1.36
C TRP A 66 -8.71 13.78 -0.14
N ILE A 67 -9.68 14.66 -0.33
CA ILE A 67 -10.57 15.14 0.76
C ILE A 67 -11.35 13.97 1.35
N ALA A 68 -11.93 13.11 0.51
CA ALA A 68 -12.64 11.91 0.96
C ALA A 68 -11.69 10.94 1.70
N THR A 69 -10.45 10.79 1.22
CA THR A 69 -9.41 9.98 1.89
C THR A 69 -9.11 10.48 3.29
N TYR A 70 -8.96 11.79 3.49
CA TYR A 70 -8.73 12.37 4.83
C TYR A 70 -9.94 12.29 5.75
N ALA A 71 -11.16 12.46 5.22
CA ALA A 71 -12.38 12.26 5.99
C ALA A 71 -12.49 10.81 6.51
N GLU A 72 -12.19 9.84 5.65
CA GLU A 72 -12.22 8.41 5.99
C GLU A 72 -11.10 8.06 6.98
N ALA A 73 -9.90 8.60 6.77
CA ALA A 73 -8.75 8.40 7.64
C ALA A 73 -8.99 8.93 9.07
N LEU A 74 -9.58 10.13 9.22
CA LEU A 74 -9.95 10.68 10.52
C LEU A 74 -11.05 9.86 11.21
N SER A 75 -12.01 9.35 10.44
CA SER A 75 -13.05 8.47 10.96
C SER A 75 -12.45 7.14 11.46
N ALA A 76 -11.54 6.54 10.70
CA ALA A 76 -10.80 5.34 11.10
C ALA A 76 -9.96 5.56 12.37
N LEU A 77 -9.30 6.71 12.48
CA LEU A 77 -8.51 7.08 13.66
C LEU A 77 -9.38 7.28 14.91
N GLN A 78 -10.55 7.92 14.77
CA GLN A 78 -11.51 8.06 15.88
C GLN A 78 -11.99 6.69 16.35
N ASP A 79 -12.42 5.83 15.42
CA ASP A 79 -12.98 4.53 15.79
C ASP A 79 -11.94 3.63 16.44
N TRP A 80 -10.68 3.68 15.98
CA TRP A 80 -9.55 3.04 16.65
C TRP A 80 -9.41 3.51 18.10
N ALA A 81 -9.39 4.82 18.32
CA ALA A 81 -9.22 5.38 19.65
C ALA A 81 -10.37 5.02 20.61
N LEU A 82 -11.61 5.00 20.09
CA LEU A 82 -12.78 4.57 20.85
C LEU A 82 -12.68 3.09 21.24
N ARG A 83 -12.30 2.20 20.31
CA ARG A 83 -12.10 0.76 20.60
C ARG A 83 -11.02 0.54 21.65
N LEU A 84 -9.88 1.23 21.55
CA LEU A 84 -8.83 1.14 22.58
C LEU A 84 -9.29 1.64 23.93
N ARG A 85 -10.12 2.70 23.98
CA ARG A 85 -10.67 3.20 25.24
C ARG A 85 -11.60 2.16 25.88
N GLU A 86 -12.45 1.52 25.08
CA GLU A 86 -13.33 0.44 25.53
C GLU A 86 -12.54 -0.78 26.03
N ALA A 87 -11.44 -1.11 25.37
CA ALA A 87 -10.53 -2.18 25.77
C ALA A 87 -9.58 -1.80 26.93
N GLY A 88 -9.59 -0.55 27.41
CA GLY A 88 -8.72 -0.08 28.49
C GLY A 88 -7.24 0.08 28.09
N SER A 89 -6.93 0.13 26.80
CA SER A 89 -5.59 0.22 26.23
C SER A 89 -5.27 1.57 25.57
N PHE A 90 -6.18 2.56 25.68
CA PHE A 90 -5.95 3.93 25.21
C PHE A 90 -5.04 4.73 26.17
N GLY A 91 -3.74 4.72 25.90
CA GLY A 91 -2.71 5.39 26.69
C GLY A 91 -2.29 6.76 26.17
N ALA A 92 -1.23 7.31 26.77
CA ALA A 92 -0.71 8.63 26.43
C ALA A 92 -0.14 8.70 24.99
N LEU A 93 0.48 7.61 24.53
CA LEU A 93 1.04 7.53 23.18
C LEU A 93 -0.09 7.60 22.14
N GLU A 94 -1.12 6.77 22.34
CA GLU A 94 -2.30 6.71 21.46
C GLU A 94 -3.04 8.03 21.44
N ALA A 95 -3.26 8.65 22.61
CA ALA A 95 -3.90 9.95 22.71
C ALA A 95 -3.12 11.05 22.00
N LEU A 96 -1.78 11.07 22.08
CA LEU A 96 -0.97 12.03 21.35
C LEU A 96 -1.01 11.78 19.83
N ILE A 97 -1.07 10.52 19.39
CA ILE A 97 -1.27 10.19 17.97
C ILE A 97 -2.61 10.74 17.48
N VAL A 98 -3.70 10.50 18.21
CA VAL A 98 -5.04 11.02 17.87
C VAL A 98 -5.03 12.54 17.80
N GLN A 99 -4.50 13.20 18.84
CA GLN A 99 -4.49 14.65 18.94
C GLN A 99 -3.70 15.31 17.80
N ILE A 100 -2.49 14.82 17.54
CA ILE A 100 -1.63 15.35 16.48
C ILE A 100 -2.23 15.05 15.11
N GLY A 101 -2.75 13.82 14.91
CA GLY A 101 -3.38 13.38 13.67
C GLY A 101 -4.58 14.24 13.29
N PHE A 102 -5.53 14.42 14.22
CA PHE A 102 -6.66 15.33 14.01
C PHE A 102 -6.21 16.77 13.78
N GLY A 103 -5.28 17.28 14.59
CA GLY A 103 -4.80 18.66 14.42
C GLY A 103 -4.18 18.91 13.05
N GLU A 104 -3.34 17.99 12.57
CA GLU A 104 -2.67 18.10 11.27
C GLU A 104 -3.64 17.91 10.10
N TYR A 105 -4.44 16.84 10.11
CA TYR A 105 -5.27 16.50 8.94
C TYR A 105 -6.43 17.48 8.78
N LEU A 106 -7.01 18.00 9.88
CA LEU A 106 -7.99 19.09 9.81
C LEU A 106 -7.35 20.37 9.26
N ALA A 107 -6.13 20.71 9.68
CA ALA A 107 -5.42 21.89 9.17
C ALA A 107 -5.10 21.75 7.68
N GLN A 108 -4.76 20.55 7.21
CA GLN A 108 -4.54 20.29 5.78
C GLN A 108 -5.85 20.26 4.98
N ILE A 109 -6.97 19.77 5.52
CA ILE A 109 -8.29 19.93 4.87
C ILE A 109 -8.59 21.43 4.68
N ALA A 110 -8.33 22.24 5.70
CA ALA A 110 -8.58 23.67 5.68
C ALA A 110 -7.63 24.47 4.76
N GLY A 111 -6.33 24.13 4.77
CA GLY A 111 -5.27 24.91 4.13
C GLY A 111 -4.70 24.31 2.83
N GLY A 112 -4.86 23.01 2.63
CA GLY A 112 -4.41 22.28 1.45
C GLY A 112 -3.79 20.91 1.78
N ILE A 113 -4.25 19.87 1.09
CA ILE A 113 -3.78 18.50 1.20
C ILE A 113 -2.72 18.24 0.11
N PRO A 114 -1.50 17.82 0.46
CA PRO A 114 -0.49 17.49 -0.55
C PRO A 114 -0.87 16.17 -1.25
N MET A 115 -1.29 16.27 -2.52
CA MET A 115 -1.46 15.12 -3.41
C MET A 115 -0.10 14.66 -3.92
N SER A 116 0.76 15.63 -4.23
CA SER A 116 2.19 15.50 -4.47
C SER A 116 2.92 16.66 -3.77
N GLN A 117 4.24 16.79 -3.92
CA GLN A 117 4.94 17.95 -3.35
C GLN A 117 4.59 19.27 -4.06
N GLY A 118 4.20 19.22 -5.34
CA GLY A 118 3.85 20.39 -6.15
C GLY A 118 2.36 20.63 -6.28
N GLU A 119 1.53 19.63 -5.98
CA GLU A 119 0.08 19.68 -6.16
C GLU A 119 -0.64 19.56 -4.83
N VAL A 120 -1.44 20.58 -4.53
CA VAL A 120 -2.13 20.72 -3.26
C VAL A 120 -3.62 20.83 -3.52
N ALA A 121 -4.38 19.82 -3.08
CA ALA A 121 -5.83 19.83 -3.13
C ALA A 121 -6.38 20.78 -2.08
N ARG A 122 -7.18 21.76 -2.51
CA ARG A 122 -7.84 22.73 -1.63
C ARG A 122 -9.34 22.77 -1.89
N LEU A 123 -10.08 23.26 -0.91
CA LEU A 123 -11.54 23.41 -1.00
C LEU A 123 -11.96 24.32 -2.17
N GLN A 124 -11.14 25.33 -2.48
CA GLN A 124 -11.40 26.28 -3.56
C GLN A 124 -11.31 25.63 -4.95
N ASP A 125 -10.55 24.54 -5.12
CA ASP A 125 -10.49 23.80 -6.38
C ASP A 125 -11.86 23.22 -6.73
N LEU A 126 -12.70 22.98 -5.72
CA LEU A 126 -14.09 22.55 -5.82
C LEU A 126 -15.10 23.70 -5.64
N GLY A 127 -14.64 24.95 -5.53
CA GLY A 127 -15.51 26.12 -5.35
C GLY A 127 -16.14 26.20 -3.95
N LEU A 128 -15.59 25.48 -2.98
CA LEU A 128 -16.02 25.49 -1.59
C LEU A 128 -15.28 26.59 -0.80
N PRO A 129 -15.92 27.14 0.26
CA PRO A 129 -15.27 28.14 1.10
C PRO A 129 -14.04 27.57 1.82
N PRO A 130 -13.02 28.41 2.11
CA PRO A 130 -11.85 27.99 2.88
C PRO A 130 -12.21 27.61 4.32
N GLY A 131 -11.47 26.64 4.85
CA GLY A 131 -11.44 26.35 6.27
C GLY A 131 -12.60 25.51 6.80
N LEU A 132 -12.48 25.17 8.09
CA LEU A 132 -13.51 24.54 8.91
C LEU A 132 -13.95 25.54 9.97
N THR A 133 -15.23 25.65 10.24
CA THR A 133 -15.81 26.68 11.13
C THR A 133 -16.23 26.14 12.50
N GLY A 134 -16.36 24.81 12.65
CA GLY A 134 -16.76 24.19 13.90
C GLY A 134 -15.75 24.45 15.03
N ALA A 135 -16.26 24.76 16.22
CA ALA A 135 -15.42 25.09 17.38
C ALA A 135 -14.46 23.95 17.77
N ALA A 136 -14.91 22.71 17.63
CA ALA A 136 -14.09 21.52 17.87
C ALA A 136 -12.92 21.42 16.86
N ALA A 137 -13.23 21.56 15.56
CA ALA A 137 -12.23 21.55 14.50
C ALA A 137 -11.22 22.70 14.68
N GLN A 138 -11.70 23.91 14.97
CA GLN A 138 -10.85 25.07 15.24
C GLN A 138 -9.89 24.86 16.43
N THR A 139 -10.40 24.26 17.52
CA THR A 139 -9.56 23.93 18.69
C THR A 139 -8.47 22.91 18.33
N LEU A 140 -8.83 21.84 17.62
CA LEU A 140 -7.89 20.81 17.18
C LEU A 140 -6.85 21.36 16.20
N MET A 141 -7.24 22.17 15.21
CA MET A 141 -6.31 22.79 14.27
C MET A 141 -5.32 23.74 14.99
N ALA A 142 -5.80 24.51 15.96
CA ALA A 142 -4.97 25.49 16.66
C ALA A 142 -3.99 24.85 17.66
N GLN A 143 -4.37 23.75 18.30
CA GLN A 143 -3.65 23.22 19.47
C GLN A 143 -3.24 21.75 19.36
N GLY A 144 -3.83 20.99 18.43
CA GLY A 144 -3.65 19.54 18.32
C GLY A 144 -2.22 19.15 17.94
N ASN A 145 -1.72 19.66 16.81
CA ASN A 145 -0.33 19.45 16.38
C ASN A 145 0.64 20.51 16.96
N SER A 146 0.71 20.61 18.29
CA SER A 146 1.62 21.54 18.97
C SER A 146 3.05 21.03 19.05
N ALA A 147 4.01 21.94 19.24
CA ALA A 147 5.40 21.55 19.49
C ALA A 147 5.54 20.70 20.76
N ALA A 148 4.79 21.03 21.82
CA ALA A 148 4.81 20.28 23.07
C ALA A 148 4.31 18.84 22.87
N ALA A 149 3.20 18.66 22.14
CA ALA A 149 2.65 17.33 21.83
C ALA A 149 3.64 16.48 21.03
N ARG A 150 4.27 17.05 19.98
CA ARG A 150 5.28 16.32 19.19
C ARG A 150 6.50 15.92 20.02
N MET A 151 6.98 16.80 20.90
CA MET A 151 8.12 16.48 21.77
C MET A 151 7.78 15.41 22.81
N GLN A 152 6.58 15.45 23.38
CA GLN A 152 6.14 14.40 24.30
C GLN A 152 5.97 13.06 23.58
N LEU A 153 5.34 13.05 22.40
CA LEU A 153 5.19 11.85 21.59
C LEU A 153 6.57 11.26 21.27
N ALA A 154 7.49 12.09 20.77
CA ALA A 154 8.86 11.65 20.49
C ALA A 154 9.58 11.09 21.75
N GLY A 155 9.29 11.61 22.94
CA GLY A 155 9.76 11.03 24.21
C GLY A 155 9.23 9.60 24.41
N LEU A 156 7.92 9.40 24.25
CA LEU A 156 7.29 8.08 24.37
C LEU A 156 7.76 7.09 23.31
N LEU A 157 8.09 7.55 22.09
CA LEU A 157 8.65 6.68 21.04
C LEU A 157 9.98 6.07 21.48
N ARG A 158 10.80 6.81 22.24
CA ARG A 158 12.09 6.32 22.78
C ARG A 158 11.87 5.29 23.88
N GLU A 159 10.81 5.44 24.65
CA GLU A 159 10.45 4.52 25.74
C GLU A 159 9.78 3.23 25.20
N ASN A 160 9.47 3.16 23.90
CA ASN A 160 8.75 2.06 23.26
C ASN A 160 9.60 0.80 23.00
N HIS A 161 10.72 0.63 23.72
CA HIS A 161 11.58 -0.54 23.57
C HIS A 161 10.79 -1.84 23.81
N GLY A 162 10.98 -2.82 22.92
CA GLY A 162 10.35 -4.13 23.03
C GLY A 162 8.92 -4.23 22.50
N ARG A 163 8.33 -3.16 21.96
CA ARG A 163 7.02 -3.20 21.27
C ARG A 163 7.17 -3.20 19.76
N ALA A 164 6.30 -3.92 19.06
CA ALA A 164 6.32 -4.03 17.60
C ALA A 164 5.89 -2.73 16.89
N THR A 165 4.91 -2.02 17.44
CA THR A 165 4.38 -0.78 16.86
C THR A 165 4.52 0.39 17.82
N PHE A 166 4.50 1.61 17.27
CA PHE A 166 4.40 2.84 18.06
C PHE A 166 2.93 3.14 18.34
N GLY A 167 2.45 2.64 19.47
CA GLY A 167 1.05 2.65 19.88
C GLY A 167 0.34 1.34 19.60
N ALA A 168 -0.63 0.99 20.44
CA ALA A 168 -1.45 -0.20 20.29
C ALA A 168 -2.26 -0.14 18.99
N THR A 169 -2.28 -1.23 18.22
CA THR A 169 -2.97 -1.33 16.93
C THR A 169 -4.48 -1.48 17.08
N GLY A 170 -4.93 -2.08 18.19
CA GLY A 170 -6.32 -2.44 18.42
C GLY A 170 -6.77 -3.68 17.65
N LEU A 171 -5.83 -4.47 17.11
CA LEU A 171 -6.09 -5.82 16.64
C LEU A 171 -6.27 -6.78 17.83
N ASP A 172 -6.87 -7.93 17.57
CA ASP A 172 -6.98 -9.00 18.55
C ASP A 172 -5.63 -9.71 18.81
N ASP A 173 -5.61 -10.52 19.87
CA ASP A 173 -4.41 -11.21 20.33
C ASP A 173 -3.86 -12.20 19.28
N GLU A 174 -4.72 -12.80 18.45
CA GLU A 174 -4.30 -13.75 17.41
C GLU A 174 -3.51 -13.03 16.30
N LEU A 175 -4.02 -11.89 15.84
CA LEU A 175 -3.34 -11.05 14.86
C LEU A 175 -2.03 -10.46 15.42
N GLU A 176 -1.97 -10.09 16.69
CA GLU A 176 -0.73 -9.63 17.32
C GLU A 176 0.28 -10.79 17.53
N MET A 177 -0.18 -12.02 17.79
CA MET A 177 0.70 -13.20 17.78
C MET A 177 1.29 -13.47 16.39
N ILE A 178 0.49 -13.33 15.33
CA ILE A 178 0.95 -13.40 13.94
C ILE A 178 2.00 -12.30 13.69
N ARG A 179 1.74 -11.06 14.13
CA ARG A 179 2.70 -9.95 14.01
C ARG A 179 4.04 -10.33 14.64
N ASP A 180 4.02 -10.80 15.88
CA ASP A 180 5.23 -11.16 16.62
C ASP A 180 6.01 -12.29 15.94
N GLN A 181 5.33 -13.28 15.36
CA GLN A 181 5.96 -14.36 14.61
C GLN A 181 6.72 -13.83 13.38
N PHE A 182 6.07 -13.03 12.54
CA PHE A 182 6.68 -12.53 11.32
C PHE A 182 7.68 -11.40 11.56
N ARG A 183 7.53 -10.64 12.65
CA ARG A 183 8.55 -9.70 13.10
C ARG A 183 9.84 -10.41 13.47
N ARG A 184 9.78 -11.47 14.28
CA ARG A 184 10.96 -12.28 14.63
C ARG A 184 11.64 -12.84 13.38
N PHE A 185 10.85 -13.38 12.46
CA PHE A 185 11.39 -13.85 11.18
C PHE A 185 12.10 -12.73 10.40
N ALA A 186 11.47 -11.55 10.28
CA ALA A 186 12.07 -10.42 9.58
C ALA A 186 13.37 -9.93 10.26
N ASP A 187 13.39 -9.83 11.59
CA ASP A 187 14.54 -9.40 12.38
C ASP A 187 15.71 -10.39 12.28
N GLU A 188 15.43 -11.70 12.27
CA GLU A 188 16.45 -12.74 12.25
C GLU A 188 16.94 -13.10 10.84
N ARG A 189 16.04 -13.15 9.85
CA ARG A 189 16.29 -13.76 8.54
C ARG A 189 16.30 -12.78 7.37
N VAL A 190 15.79 -11.56 7.54
CA VAL A 190 15.66 -10.59 6.45
C VAL A 190 16.52 -9.36 6.68
N ILE A 191 16.28 -8.61 7.77
CA ILE A 191 16.91 -7.31 8.04
C ILE A 191 18.46 -7.38 8.01
N PRO A 192 19.12 -8.38 8.62
CA PRO A 192 20.59 -8.44 8.62
C PRO A 192 21.20 -8.66 7.23
N PHE A 193 20.42 -9.19 6.27
CA PHE A 193 20.93 -9.66 4.98
C PHE A 193 20.45 -8.82 3.79
N ALA A 194 19.29 -8.17 3.90
CA ALA A 194 18.64 -7.48 2.77
C ALA A 194 19.49 -6.37 2.14
N GLN A 195 20.34 -5.69 2.91
CA GLN A 195 21.29 -4.73 2.33
C GLN A 195 22.36 -5.43 1.48
N GLY A 196 22.87 -6.58 1.94
CA GLY A 196 23.84 -7.37 1.19
C GLY A 196 23.28 -7.85 -0.14
N TRP A 197 22.05 -8.39 -0.16
CA TRP A 197 21.38 -8.79 -1.41
C TRP A 197 21.23 -7.61 -2.37
N HIS A 198 20.82 -6.45 -1.85
CA HIS A 198 20.66 -5.24 -2.66
C HIS A 198 21.99 -4.77 -3.29
N LEU A 199 23.10 -4.78 -2.54
CA LEU A 199 24.41 -4.33 -3.04
C LEU A 199 25.01 -5.26 -4.08
N LYS A 200 24.74 -6.56 -3.97
CA LYS A 200 25.22 -7.56 -4.92
C LYS A 200 24.28 -7.78 -6.10
N ASP A 201 23.13 -7.10 -6.11
CA ASP A 201 22.06 -7.32 -7.07
C ASP A 201 21.59 -8.80 -7.13
N GLU A 202 21.52 -9.41 -5.96
CA GLU A 202 21.06 -10.79 -5.80
C GLU A 202 19.54 -10.83 -5.62
N LEU A 203 18.92 -11.86 -6.21
CA LEU A 203 17.56 -12.24 -5.87
C LEU A 203 17.47 -12.59 -4.38
N ILE A 204 16.29 -12.39 -3.78
CA ILE A 204 15.98 -12.95 -2.45
C ILE A 204 16.27 -14.45 -2.48
N PRO A 205 17.12 -14.98 -1.59
CA PRO A 205 17.55 -16.38 -1.64
C PRO A 205 16.37 -17.35 -1.57
N MET A 206 16.50 -18.52 -2.22
CA MET A 206 15.43 -19.54 -2.19
C MET A 206 15.15 -20.02 -0.77
N GLU A 207 16.15 -20.05 0.10
CA GLU A 207 16.01 -20.43 1.50
C GLU A 207 15.05 -19.50 2.29
N ILE A 208 14.86 -18.26 1.84
CA ILE A 208 13.85 -17.35 2.41
C ILE A 208 12.46 -17.73 1.89
N ILE A 209 12.33 -18.09 0.61
CA ILE A 209 11.07 -18.54 0.03
C ILE A 209 10.65 -19.86 0.68
N ASP A 210 11.56 -20.82 0.82
CA ASP A 210 11.29 -22.13 1.43
C ASP A 210 10.86 -21.96 2.89
N ALA A 211 11.55 -21.12 3.66
CA ALA A 211 11.15 -20.84 5.05
C ALA A 211 9.78 -20.17 5.15
N LEU A 212 9.42 -19.25 4.23
CA LEU A 212 8.09 -18.65 4.20
C LEU A 212 7.01 -19.65 3.77
N ALA A 213 7.35 -20.63 2.93
CA ALA A 213 6.47 -21.73 2.55
C ALA A 213 6.20 -22.67 3.73
N GLU A 214 7.23 -23.03 4.50
CA GLU A 214 7.08 -23.81 5.74
C GLU A 214 6.23 -23.08 6.79
N MET A 215 6.32 -21.74 6.83
CA MET A 215 5.47 -20.90 7.68
C MET A 215 4.06 -20.67 7.13
N GLY A 216 3.74 -21.18 5.93
CA GLY A 216 2.39 -21.13 5.36
C GLY A 216 2.02 -19.83 4.65
N VAL A 217 2.98 -18.92 4.40
CA VAL A 217 2.70 -17.57 3.87
C VAL A 217 2.03 -17.59 2.51
N PHE A 218 2.43 -18.51 1.63
CA PHE A 218 1.91 -18.58 0.26
C PHE A 218 0.47 -19.12 0.18
N GLY A 219 0.01 -19.81 1.22
CA GLY A 219 -1.34 -20.36 1.36
C GLY A 219 -2.19 -19.70 2.44
N LEU A 220 -1.75 -18.56 2.99
CA LEU A 220 -2.31 -18.01 4.22
C LEU A 220 -3.83 -17.79 4.15
N THR A 221 -4.31 -17.21 3.04
CA THR A 221 -5.75 -16.95 2.83
C THR A 221 -6.40 -17.94 1.86
N ILE A 222 -5.68 -18.97 1.41
CA ILE A 222 -6.23 -20.00 0.54
C ILE A 222 -7.10 -20.93 1.40
N PRO A 223 -8.31 -21.33 0.97
CA PRO A 223 -9.15 -22.25 1.75
C PRO A 223 -8.44 -23.57 2.08
N GLU A 224 -8.75 -24.14 3.25
CA GLU A 224 -8.15 -25.39 3.73
C GLU A 224 -8.37 -26.57 2.76
N GLU A 225 -9.51 -26.61 2.05
CA GLU A 225 -9.80 -27.64 1.05
C GLU A 225 -8.79 -27.67 -0.11
N TYR A 226 -8.07 -26.57 -0.32
CA TYR A 226 -6.99 -26.44 -1.30
C TYR A 226 -5.61 -26.40 -0.64
N GLY A 227 -5.47 -26.83 0.62
CA GLY A 227 -4.19 -26.92 1.32
C GLY A 227 -3.64 -25.60 1.87
N GLY A 228 -4.46 -24.55 1.92
CA GLY A 228 -4.13 -23.30 2.63
C GLY A 228 -4.56 -23.30 4.10
N PHE A 229 -4.48 -22.13 4.74
CA PHE A 229 -4.83 -21.94 6.15
C PHE A 229 -6.20 -21.27 6.37
N GLY A 230 -6.85 -20.79 5.30
CA GLY A 230 -8.16 -20.15 5.40
C GLY A 230 -8.21 -18.90 6.30
N LEU A 231 -7.06 -18.24 6.56
CA LEU A 231 -7.01 -17.08 7.42
C LEU A 231 -7.56 -15.82 6.74
N SER A 232 -7.91 -14.85 7.58
CA SER A 232 -8.48 -13.57 7.17
C SER A 232 -7.51 -12.72 6.33
N LYS A 233 -8.07 -11.78 5.55
CA LYS A 233 -7.31 -10.73 4.87
C LYS A 233 -6.58 -9.84 5.87
N ALA A 234 -7.17 -9.58 7.05
CA ALA A 234 -6.47 -8.90 8.13
C ALA A 234 -5.18 -9.64 8.57
N SER A 235 -5.22 -10.98 8.64
CA SER A 235 -4.02 -11.79 8.94
C SER A 235 -2.94 -11.56 7.89
N MET A 236 -3.30 -11.61 6.61
CA MET A 236 -2.35 -11.39 5.51
C MET A 236 -1.80 -9.97 5.46
N VAL A 237 -2.60 -8.97 5.85
CA VAL A 237 -2.11 -7.59 6.02
C VAL A 237 -1.00 -7.52 7.07
N VAL A 238 -1.20 -8.15 8.23
CA VAL A 238 -0.19 -8.15 9.31
C VAL A 238 1.10 -8.84 8.86
N VAL A 239 0.99 -10.00 8.21
CA VAL A 239 2.14 -10.71 7.63
C VAL A 239 2.89 -9.81 6.63
N SER A 240 2.17 -9.20 5.69
CA SER A 240 2.74 -8.31 4.68
C SER A 240 3.39 -7.06 5.27
N GLU A 241 2.82 -6.46 6.32
CA GLU A 241 3.44 -5.34 7.03
C GLU A 241 4.81 -5.73 7.62
N GLU A 242 4.87 -6.83 8.37
CA GLU A 242 6.09 -7.23 9.09
C GLU A 242 7.19 -7.72 8.13
N LEU A 243 6.83 -8.46 7.08
CA LEU A 243 7.79 -8.86 6.04
C LEU A 243 8.30 -7.65 5.25
N SER A 244 7.43 -6.68 4.93
CA SER A 244 7.82 -5.47 4.18
C SER A 244 8.65 -4.51 5.01
N ARG A 245 8.45 -4.49 6.34
CA ARG A 245 9.33 -3.79 7.29
C ARG A 245 10.77 -4.32 7.19
N GLY A 246 10.94 -5.63 7.01
CA GLY A 246 12.24 -6.22 6.74
C GLY A 246 12.78 -5.83 5.37
N TYR A 247 12.01 -6.17 4.33
CA TYR A 247 12.28 -5.79 2.95
C TYR A 247 11.02 -5.97 2.10
N ILE A 248 10.59 -4.92 1.37
CA ILE A 248 9.36 -4.92 0.55
C ILE A 248 9.28 -6.09 -0.45
N GLY A 249 10.41 -6.57 -0.97
CA GLY A 249 10.45 -7.72 -1.86
C GLY A 249 9.99 -9.01 -1.16
N VAL A 250 10.33 -9.18 0.13
CA VAL A 250 9.91 -10.34 0.92
C VAL A 250 8.42 -10.32 1.18
N GLY A 251 7.85 -9.17 1.58
CA GLY A 251 6.39 -9.04 1.73
C GLY A 251 5.65 -9.24 0.40
N SER A 252 6.25 -8.82 -0.71
CA SER A 252 5.64 -8.96 -2.03
C SER A 252 5.58 -10.40 -2.54
N LEU A 253 6.43 -11.33 -2.06
CA LEU A 253 6.34 -12.76 -2.39
C LEU A 253 4.98 -13.34 -2.01
N GLY A 254 4.54 -13.10 -0.76
CA GLY A 254 3.24 -13.54 -0.26
C GLY A 254 2.09 -12.88 -1.03
N THR A 255 2.18 -11.57 -1.29
CA THR A 255 1.15 -10.85 -2.06
C THR A 255 0.94 -11.45 -3.45
N ARG A 256 2.01 -11.89 -4.16
CA ARG A 256 1.84 -12.50 -5.49
C ARG A 256 1.05 -13.79 -5.42
N SER A 257 1.33 -14.62 -4.42
CA SER A 257 0.58 -15.85 -4.14
C SER A 257 -0.89 -15.56 -3.86
N GLU A 258 -1.16 -14.64 -2.93
CA GLU A 258 -2.51 -14.27 -2.52
C GLU A 258 -3.36 -13.79 -3.70
N ILE A 259 -2.83 -12.88 -4.51
CA ILE A 259 -3.57 -12.30 -5.63
C ILE A 259 -3.79 -13.31 -6.75
N ALA A 260 -2.80 -14.16 -7.05
CA ALA A 260 -2.97 -15.24 -8.03
C ALA A 260 -4.00 -16.28 -7.56
N ALA A 261 -3.98 -16.63 -6.28
CA ALA A 261 -4.96 -17.53 -5.70
C ALA A 261 -6.37 -16.95 -5.73
N GLU A 262 -6.56 -15.68 -5.35
CA GLU A 262 -7.87 -15.00 -5.41
C GLU A 262 -8.40 -14.91 -6.86
N LEU A 263 -7.52 -14.65 -7.83
CA LEU A 263 -7.88 -14.67 -9.25
C LEU A 263 -8.43 -16.04 -9.67
N ILE A 264 -7.80 -17.14 -9.22
CA ILE A 264 -8.20 -18.52 -9.55
C ILE A 264 -9.46 -18.94 -8.77
N LEU A 265 -9.57 -18.56 -7.51
CA LEU A 265 -10.77 -18.82 -6.69
C LEU A 265 -12.02 -18.19 -7.30
N CYS A 266 -11.91 -16.93 -7.73
CA CYS A 266 -13.04 -16.17 -8.27
C CYS A 266 -13.34 -16.48 -9.73
N GLY A 267 -12.31 -16.73 -10.55
CA GLY A 267 -12.44 -16.84 -12.01
C GLY A 267 -12.21 -18.22 -12.60
N GLY A 268 -11.67 -19.17 -11.82
CA GLY A 268 -11.24 -20.48 -12.29
C GLY A 268 -12.34 -21.54 -12.30
N THR A 269 -12.16 -22.56 -13.14
CA THR A 269 -12.96 -23.79 -13.08
C THR A 269 -12.56 -24.64 -11.87
N GLU A 270 -13.41 -25.56 -11.43
CA GLU A 270 -13.07 -26.48 -10.34
C GLU A 270 -11.80 -27.30 -10.62
N ALA A 271 -11.57 -27.70 -11.88
CA ALA A 271 -10.35 -28.37 -12.28
C ALA A 271 -9.11 -27.46 -12.14
N GLN A 272 -9.23 -26.17 -12.50
CA GLN A 272 -8.15 -25.20 -12.32
C GLN A 272 -7.88 -24.96 -10.83
N LYS A 273 -8.91 -24.78 -10.00
CA LYS A 273 -8.76 -24.59 -8.56
C LYS A 273 -8.04 -25.79 -7.92
N ALA A 274 -8.51 -27.01 -8.19
CA ALA A 274 -7.93 -28.24 -7.67
C ALA A 274 -6.48 -28.47 -8.13
N HIS A 275 -6.10 -28.00 -9.32
CA HIS A 275 -4.74 -28.13 -9.83
C HIS A 275 -3.78 -27.08 -9.25
N TRP A 276 -4.18 -25.80 -9.29
CA TRP A 276 -3.27 -24.68 -9.07
C TRP A 276 -3.17 -24.26 -7.60
N LEU A 277 -4.29 -24.21 -6.88
CA LEU A 277 -4.33 -23.64 -5.53
C LEU A 277 -3.46 -24.41 -4.52
N PRO A 278 -3.44 -25.77 -4.48
CA PRO A 278 -2.57 -26.50 -3.56
C PRO A 278 -1.07 -26.29 -3.82
N LYS A 279 -0.69 -26.15 -5.08
CA LYS A 279 0.71 -25.92 -5.47
C LYS A 279 1.16 -24.50 -5.18
N ILE A 280 0.24 -23.53 -5.30
CA ILE A 280 0.49 -22.15 -4.89
C ILE A 280 0.58 -22.06 -3.36
N ALA A 281 -0.33 -22.72 -2.63
CA ALA A 281 -0.36 -22.70 -1.16
C ALA A 281 0.94 -23.23 -0.54
N SER A 282 1.50 -24.28 -1.11
CA SER A 282 2.76 -24.92 -0.68
C SER A 282 4.03 -24.26 -1.26
N ALA A 283 3.88 -23.25 -2.12
CA ALA A 283 4.97 -22.64 -2.89
C ALA A 283 5.74 -23.58 -3.83
N GLU A 284 5.20 -24.78 -4.14
CA GLU A 284 5.70 -25.62 -5.24
C GLU A 284 5.63 -24.86 -6.58
N ILE A 285 4.60 -24.01 -6.72
CA ILE A 285 4.42 -23.11 -7.85
C ILE A 285 4.43 -21.67 -7.36
N LEU A 286 5.37 -20.89 -7.90
CA LEU A 286 5.48 -19.45 -7.69
C LEU A 286 4.79 -18.70 -8.83
N PRO A 287 3.74 -17.90 -8.57
CA PRO A 287 3.05 -17.14 -9.60
C PRO A 287 3.67 -15.75 -9.81
N THR A 288 3.51 -15.20 -11.02
CA THR A 288 3.72 -13.77 -11.27
C THR A 288 2.67 -13.18 -12.22
N ALA A 289 2.44 -11.88 -12.12
CA ALA A 289 1.49 -11.13 -12.93
C ALA A 289 2.14 -10.61 -14.22
N VAL A 290 1.52 -10.86 -15.38
CA VAL A 290 2.06 -10.49 -16.69
C VAL A 290 1.05 -9.66 -17.48
N PHE A 291 1.00 -8.37 -17.15
CA PHE A 291 -0.02 -7.44 -17.63
C PHE A 291 0.57 -6.31 -18.49
N THR A 292 1.49 -5.54 -17.92
CA THR A 292 2.05 -4.30 -18.49
C THR A 292 2.84 -4.55 -19.77
N GLU A 293 2.67 -3.67 -20.75
CA GLU A 293 3.39 -3.63 -22.02
C GLU A 293 4.22 -2.36 -22.13
N PRO A 294 5.27 -2.31 -22.99
CA PRO A 294 6.11 -1.12 -23.14
C PRO A 294 5.34 0.19 -23.39
N ASN A 295 4.18 0.11 -24.04
CA ASN A 295 3.34 1.25 -24.37
C ASN A 295 1.96 1.22 -23.68
N THR A 296 1.74 0.33 -22.71
CA THR A 296 0.42 0.16 -22.06
C THR A 296 0.57 -0.30 -20.61
N GLY A 297 0.33 0.62 -19.68
CA GLY A 297 0.30 0.37 -18.23
C GLY A 297 -1.04 0.76 -17.61
N SER A 298 -1.24 2.07 -17.38
CA SER A 298 -2.46 2.60 -16.77
C SER A 298 -3.75 2.25 -17.55
N ASP A 299 -3.70 2.25 -18.88
CA ASP A 299 -4.81 1.87 -19.76
C ASP A 299 -4.73 0.39 -20.15
N LEU A 300 -4.74 -0.50 -19.17
CA LEU A 300 -4.52 -1.94 -19.38
C LEU A 300 -5.54 -2.59 -20.33
N GLY A 301 -6.73 -2.01 -20.49
CA GLY A 301 -7.75 -2.46 -21.43
C GLY A 301 -7.31 -2.42 -22.90
N SER A 302 -6.35 -1.55 -23.22
CA SER A 302 -5.85 -1.31 -24.58
C SER A 302 -4.62 -2.14 -24.96
N LEU A 303 -4.27 -3.15 -24.15
CA LEU A 303 -3.09 -3.99 -24.39
C LEU A 303 -3.13 -4.71 -25.74
N ARG A 304 -1.96 -5.03 -26.30
CA ARG A 304 -1.80 -5.51 -27.69
C ARG A 304 -1.28 -6.94 -27.81
N THR A 305 -0.70 -7.50 -26.76
CA THR A 305 -0.31 -8.92 -26.72
C THR A 305 -1.51 -9.76 -27.09
N ARG A 306 -1.36 -10.61 -28.11
CA ARG A 306 -2.46 -11.41 -28.67
C ARG A 306 -2.29 -12.87 -28.31
N ALA A 307 -3.41 -13.56 -28.14
CA ALA A 307 -3.47 -15.01 -28.05
C ALA A 307 -4.31 -15.52 -29.22
N VAL A 308 -3.71 -16.35 -30.09
CA VAL A 308 -4.37 -16.95 -31.25
C VAL A 308 -4.59 -18.43 -30.98
N LYS A 309 -5.82 -18.90 -31.19
CA LYS A 309 -6.17 -20.31 -31.00
C LYS A 309 -5.53 -21.18 -32.08
N GLU A 310 -4.88 -22.27 -31.68
CA GLU A 310 -4.27 -23.27 -32.56
C GLU A 310 -4.68 -24.67 -32.10
N GLY A 311 -5.68 -25.26 -32.77
CA GLY A 311 -6.34 -26.47 -32.28
C GLY A 311 -7.11 -26.18 -30.98
N ASP A 312 -6.83 -26.97 -29.95
CA ASP A 312 -7.39 -26.78 -28.60
C ASP A 312 -6.54 -25.84 -27.73
N ASP A 313 -5.33 -25.49 -28.17
CA ASP A 313 -4.36 -24.68 -27.43
C ASP A 313 -4.26 -23.24 -27.97
N TRP A 314 -3.36 -22.44 -27.39
CA TRP A 314 -3.15 -21.04 -27.73
C TRP A 314 -1.68 -20.73 -28.04
N ARG A 315 -1.47 -19.77 -28.94
CA ARG A 315 -0.19 -19.14 -29.25
C ARG A 315 -0.21 -17.68 -28.87
N ILE A 316 0.68 -17.28 -27.97
CA ILE A 316 0.79 -15.91 -27.50
C ILE A 316 1.96 -15.22 -28.19
N THR A 317 1.71 -14.02 -28.72
CA THR A 317 2.75 -13.16 -29.29
C THR A 317 2.56 -11.72 -28.81
N GLY A 318 3.62 -11.11 -28.30
CA GLY A 318 3.61 -9.75 -27.79
C GLY A 318 4.79 -9.44 -26.88
N ASN A 319 4.82 -8.22 -26.35
CA ASN A 319 5.87 -7.77 -25.45
C ASN A 319 5.25 -7.33 -24.12
N LYS A 320 5.86 -7.77 -23.02
CA LYS A 320 5.52 -7.39 -21.66
C LYS A 320 6.75 -6.79 -20.98
N THR A 321 6.55 -5.93 -20.00
CA THR A 321 7.65 -5.28 -19.29
C THR A 321 7.24 -4.98 -17.85
N TRP A 322 8.21 -4.65 -17.00
CA TRP A 322 8.01 -4.47 -15.56
C TRP A 322 7.45 -5.72 -14.88
N ILE A 323 7.84 -6.91 -15.36
CA ILE A 323 7.36 -8.18 -14.79
C ILE A 323 8.27 -8.59 -13.65
N THR A 324 7.80 -8.42 -12.43
CA THR A 324 8.52 -8.84 -11.23
C THR A 324 8.67 -10.36 -11.16
N HIS A 325 9.81 -10.86 -10.70
CA HIS A 325 10.04 -12.29 -10.41
C HIS A 325 9.95 -13.24 -11.60
N ALA A 326 9.94 -12.72 -12.84
CA ALA A 326 9.65 -13.50 -14.04
C ALA A 326 10.56 -14.72 -14.22
N ALA A 327 11.86 -14.61 -13.91
CA ALA A 327 12.80 -15.72 -14.09
C ALA A 327 12.42 -16.96 -13.26
N ARG A 328 12.04 -16.78 -11.98
CA ARG A 328 11.78 -17.89 -11.04
C ARG A 328 10.31 -18.34 -10.98
N ALA A 329 9.39 -17.61 -11.59
CA ALA A 329 7.98 -17.98 -11.61
C ALA A 329 7.73 -19.28 -12.41
N HIS A 330 6.76 -20.07 -11.98
CA HIS A 330 6.33 -21.30 -12.67
C HIS A 330 5.07 -21.04 -13.51
N VAL A 331 4.25 -20.08 -13.07
CA VAL A 331 3.02 -19.69 -13.77
C VAL A 331 2.92 -18.18 -13.87
N MET A 332 2.52 -17.71 -15.04
CA MET A 332 2.24 -16.32 -15.32
C MET A 332 0.72 -16.14 -15.42
N THR A 333 0.12 -15.31 -14.57
CA THR A 333 -1.24 -14.83 -14.82
C THR A 333 -1.14 -13.77 -15.92
N LEU A 334 -1.34 -14.20 -17.17
CA LEU A 334 -1.02 -13.43 -18.37
C LEU A 334 -2.30 -12.94 -19.03
N LEU A 335 -2.42 -11.62 -19.18
CA LEU A 335 -3.55 -11.00 -19.86
C LEU A 335 -3.21 -10.72 -21.33
N ALA A 336 -3.99 -11.30 -22.24
CA ALA A 336 -3.82 -11.19 -23.68
C ALA A 336 -5.16 -10.99 -24.40
N ARG A 337 -5.11 -10.37 -25.58
CA ARG A 337 -6.25 -10.13 -26.44
C ARG A 337 -6.55 -11.38 -27.27
N THR A 338 -7.75 -11.95 -27.10
CA THR A 338 -8.23 -13.10 -27.87
C THR A 338 -9.20 -12.69 -28.99
N ASP A 339 -9.93 -11.59 -28.82
CA ASP A 339 -10.71 -10.98 -29.92
C ASP A 339 -9.85 -9.95 -30.67
N PRO A 340 -9.40 -10.23 -31.91
CA PRO A 340 -8.58 -9.31 -32.69
C PRO A 340 -9.34 -8.06 -33.16
N ASN A 341 -10.69 -8.06 -33.10
CA ASN A 341 -11.52 -6.94 -33.53
C ASN A 341 -11.82 -5.96 -32.37
N SER A 342 -11.56 -6.37 -31.12
CA SER A 342 -11.70 -5.48 -29.97
C SER A 342 -10.42 -4.68 -29.75
N THR A 343 -10.57 -3.40 -29.41
CA THR A 343 -9.48 -2.53 -28.95
C THR A 343 -9.59 -2.17 -27.47
N ASP A 344 -10.58 -2.72 -26.76
CA ASP A 344 -10.88 -2.41 -25.37
C ASP A 344 -10.75 -3.65 -24.47
N TRP A 345 -11.10 -3.48 -23.20
CA TRP A 345 -11.01 -4.51 -22.17
C TRP A 345 -11.87 -5.75 -22.44
N ARG A 346 -12.90 -5.66 -23.29
CA ARG A 346 -13.85 -6.76 -23.55
C ARG A 346 -13.24 -7.88 -24.39
N GLY A 347 -12.20 -7.58 -25.17
CA GLY A 347 -11.48 -8.57 -25.97
C GLY A 347 -10.38 -9.31 -25.22
N LEU A 348 -10.24 -9.09 -23.91
CA LEU A 348 -9.13 -9.60 -23.11
C LEU A 348 -9.50 -10.89 -22.36
N SER A 349 -8.57 -11.84 -22.37
CA SER A 349 -8.66 -13.13 -21.69
C SER A 349 -7.47 -13.33 -20.78
N MET A 350 -7.70 -13.99 -19.63
CA MET A 350 -6.66 -14.29 -18.64
C MET A 350 -6.19 -15.73 -18.83
N PHE A 351 -4.88 -15.94 -18.83
CA PHE A 351 -4.25 -17.25 -18.96
C PHE A 351 -3.42 -17.58 -17.72
N LEU A 352 -3.47 -18.85 -17.30
CA LEU A 352 -2.53 -19.46 -16.36
C LEU A 352 -1.35 -20.03 -17.18
N ALA A 353 -0.52 -19.12 -17.67
CA ALA A 353 0.56 -19.42 -18.61
C ALA A 353 1.75 -20.09 -17.88
N GLU A 354 1.74 -21.41 -17.82
CA GLU A 354 2.81 -22.23 -17.27
C GLU A 354 4.11 -22.08 -18.06
N LYS A 355 5.24 -22.03 -17.35
CA LYS A 355 6.57 -22.00 -17.93
C LYS A 355 7.56 -22.74 -17.05
N THR A 356 8.68 -23.15 -17.63
CA THR A 356 9.83 -23.65 -16.87
C THR A 356 10.52 -22.46 -16.18
N PRO A 357 10.76 -22.50 -14.85
CA PRO A 357 11.62 -21.54 -14.17
C PRO A 357 13.03 -21.55 -14.77
N GLY A 358 13.64 -20.38 -14.88
CA GLY A 358 14.99 -20.24 -15.41
C GLY A 358 16.09 -20.35 -14.35
N THR A 359 17.31 -20.36 -14.83
CA THR A 359 18.54 -20.18 -14.04
C THR A 359 19.14 -18.81 -14.31
N GLU A 360 20.18 -18.40 -13.58
CA GLU A 360 20.89 -17.15 -13.90
C GLU A 360 21.49 -17.16 -15.32
N ALA A 361 21.98 -18.31 -15.78
CA ALA A 361 22.56 -18.46 -17.12
C ALA A 361 21.50 -18.49 -18.23
N GLU A 362 20.32 -19.02 -17.93
CA GLU A 362 19.21 -19.17 -18.87
C GLU A 362 17.88 -18.85 -18.15
N PRO A 363 17.52 -17.56 -18.02
CA PRO A 363 16.38 -17.13 -17.21
C PRO A 363 15.02 -17.45 -17.83
N PHE A 364 14.98 -17.69 -19.15
CA PHE A 364 13.75 -17.96 -19.91
C PHE A 364 13.95 -19.12 -20.90
N PRO A 365 14.07 -20.37 -20.42
CA PRO A 365 14.36 -21.54 -21.27
C PRO A 365 13.12 -22.05 -22.05
N THR A 366 11.93 -21.55 -21.74
CA THR A 366 10.69 -22.06 -22.35
C THR A 366 10.56 -21.56 -23.80
N PRO A 367 10.36 -22.44 -24.79
CA PRO A 367 10.27 -22.03 -26.20
C PRO A 367 9.18 -20.97 -26.45
N GLY A 368 9.49 -20.02 -27.34
CA GLY A 368 8.60 -18.90 -27.66
C GLY A 368 8.56 -17.80 -26.59
N MET A 369 9.39 -17.89 -25.54
CA MET A 369 9.57 -16.85 -24.53
C MET A 369 11.03 -16.41 -24.49
N THR A 370 11.26 -15.11 -24.39
CA THR A 370 12.57 -14.49 -24.17
C THR A 370 12.42 -13.39 -23.14
N GLY A 371 13.51 -12.95 -22.55
CA GLY A 371 13.47 -11.80 -21.67
C GLY A 371 14.83 -11.38 -21.15
N THR A 372 14.88 -10.16 -20.60
CA THR A 372 16.07 -9.53 -20.06
C THR A 372 15.70 -8.78 -18.79
N GLU A 373 16.60 -8.80 -17.81
CA GLU A 373 16.45 -7.98 -16.61
C GLU A 373 16.49 -6.49 -16.95
N ILE A 374 15.68 -5.71 -16.24
CA ILE A 374 15.70 -4.25 -16.23
C ILE A 374 16.56 -3.81 -15.03
N GLU A 375 17.59 -3.01 -15.25
CA GLU A 375 18.33 -2.40 -14.15
C GLU A 375 17.47 -1.32 -13.46
N VAL A 376 17.17 -1.52 -12.18
CA VAL A 376 16.26 -0.66 -11.41
C VAL A 376 16.94 -0.02 -10.19
N LEU A 377 16.44 1.16 -9.83
CA LEU A 377 16.94 1.94 -8.68
C LEU A 377 16.67 1.26 -7.33
N GLY A 378 15.52 0.59 -7.18
CA GLY A 378 15.06 -0.07 -5.93
C GLY A 378 14.23 -1.32 -6.23
N TYR A 379 13.69 -1.99 -5.21
CA TYR A 379 12.85 -3.20 -5.38
C TYR A 379 13.51 -4.38 -6.14
N ARG A 380 14.83 -4.54 -5.99
CA ARG A 380 15.64 -5.51 -6.76
C ARG A 380 15.50 -7.00 -6.39
N GLY A 381 14.91 -7.33 -5.24
CA GLY A 381 14.95 -8.68 -4.65
C GLY A 381 14.19 -9.75 -5.42
N MET A 382 13.31 -9.36 -6.32
CA MET A 382 12.69 -10.27 -7.27
C MET A 382 13.08 -9.99 -8.72
N LYS A 383 13.76 -8.85 -8.95
CA LYS A 383 14.09 -8.27 -10.26
C LYS A 383 12.85 -8.01 -11.12
N GLU A 384 13.00 -7.12 -12.09
CA GLU A 384 11.98 -6.77 -13.08
C GLU A 384 12.50 -7.14 -14.46
N TYR A 385 11.61 -7.65 -15.33
CA TYR A 385 12.02 -8.15 -16.63
C TYR A 385 11.18 -7.55 -17.76
N GLU A 386 11.84 -7.32 -18.89
CA GLU A 386 11.20 -7.28 -20.21
C GLU A 386 11.03 -8.71 -20.70
N LEU A 387 9.86 -9.02 -21.25
CA LEU A 387 9.53 -10.33 -21.80
C LEU A 387 9.03 -10.20 -23.25
N GLY A 388 9.57 -11.03 -24.13
CA GLY A 388 9.11 -11.21 -25.49
C GLY A 388 8.46 -12.57 -25.66
N PHE A 389 7.24 -12.59 -26.20
CA PHE A 389 6.54 -13.80 -26.58
C PHE A 389 6.44 -13.88 -28.11
N ASP A 390 6.89 -14.98 -28.69
CA ASP A 390 6.76 -15.28 -30.11
C ASP A 390 6.26 -16.71 -30.30
N GLY A 391 4.94 -16.86 -30.42
CA GLY A 391 4.31 -18.17 -30.55
C GLY A 391 4.38 -19.00 -29.25
N PHE A 392 4.45 -18.34 -28.09
CA PHE A 392 4.49 -18.99 -26.79
C PHE A 392 3.24 -19.88 -26.60
N ALA A 393 3.46 -21.14 -26.25
CA ALA A 393 2.41 -22.14 -26.15
C ALA A 393 1.67 -22.03 -24.81
N VAL A 394 0.34 -21.98 -24.82
CA VAL A 394 -0.49 -22.12 -23.62
C VAL A 394 -1.58 -23.14 -23.87
N LYS A 395 -1.80 -24.04 -22.90
CA LYS A 395 -2.86 -25.05 -23.00
C LYS A 395 -4.26 -24.45 -22.99
N GLY A 396 -5.19 -25.04 -23.74
CA GLY A 396 -6.59 -24.62 -23.75
C GLY A 396 -7.22 -24.58 -22.36
N GLU A 397 -6.92 -25.60 -21.54
CA GLU A 397 -7.38 -25.72 -20.15
C GLU A 397 -6.81 -24.65 -19.21
N ASN A 398 -5.79 -23.89 -19.65
CA ASN A 398 -5.20 -22.80 -18.90
C ASN A 398 -5.77 -21.42 -19.29
N LEU A 399 -6.79 -21.35 -20.17
CA LEU A 399 -7.67 -20.18 -20.25
C LEU A 399 -8.52 -20.12 -18.96
N LEU A 400 -8.31 -19.11 -18.12
CA LEU A 400 -8.96 -19.01 -16.82
C LEU A 400 -10.49 -18.97 -16.96
N GLY A 401 -11.17 -19.93 -16.34
CA GLY A 401 -12.63 -20.08 -16.43
C GLY A 401 -13.14 -20.63 -17.76
N GLY A 402 -12.27 -20.90 -18.73
CA GLY A 402 -12.62 -21.54 -20.01
C GLY A 402 -13.41 -20.67 -21.00
N VAL A 403 -13.62 -19.38 -20.69
CA VAL A 403 -14.43 -18.46 -21.52
C VAL A 403 -13.60 -17.22 -21.89
N GLU A 404 -13.52 -16.95 -23.18
CA GLU A 404 -12.82 -15.76 -23.71
C GLU A 404 -13.49 -14.44 -23.29
N GLY A 405 -12.73 -13.35 -23.29
CA GLY A 405 -13.24 -11.99 -23.03
C GLY A 405 -13.60 -11.71 -21.56
N GLN A 406 -13.31 -12.64 -20.64
CA GLN A 406 -13.56 -12.46 -19.20
C GLN A 406 -12.35 -11.93 -18.42
N GLY A 407 -11.16 -11.87 -19.04
CA GLY A 407 -9.90 -11.66 -18.34
C GLY A 407 -9.84 -10.37 -17.53
N PHE A 408 -10.33 -9.26 -18.09
CA PHE A 408 -10.34 -7.99 -17.37
C PHE A 408 -11.33 -7.99 -16.19
N LYS A 409 -12.49 -8.64 -16.33
CA LYS A 409 -13.47 -8.74 -15.24
C LYS A 409 -12.96 -9.62 -14.10
N GLN A 410 -12.32 -10.74 -14.42
CA GLN A 410 -11.66 -11.61 -13.45
C GLN A 410 -10.56 -10.84 -12.70
N LEU A 411 -9.74 -10.07 -13.43
CA LEU A 411 -8.71 -9.22 -12.81
C LEU A 411 -9.31 -8.17 -11.86
N MET A 412 -10.42 -7.53 -12.23
CA MET A 412 -11.08 -6.52 -11.39
C MET A 412 -11.52 -7.05 -10.02
N GLN A 413 -11.84 -8.35 -9.90
CA GLN A 413 -12.21 -8.96 -8.63
C GLN A 413 -11.07 -8.99 -7.62
N THR A 414 -9.82 -8.92 -8.08
CA THR A 414 -8.63 -8.91 -7.23
C THR A 414 -8.21 -7.53 -6.74
N PHE A 415 -8.79 -6.45 -7.28
CA PHE A 415 -8.31 -5.08 -7.04
C PHE A 415 -8.45 -4.63 -5.59
N GLU A 416 -9.48 -5.07 -4.87
CA GLU A 416 -9.64 -4.77 -3.45
C GLU A 416 -8.44 -5.30 -2.66
N SER A 417 -8.15 -6.61 -2.77
CA SER A 417 -7.01 -7.24 -2.10
C SER A 417 -5.67 -6.69 -2.57
N ALA A 418 -5.49 -6.43 -3.87
CA ALA A 418 -4.24 -5.84 -4.38
C ALA A 418 -3.97 -4.45 -3.79
N ARG A 419 -5.02 -3.63 -3.61
CA ARG A 419 -4.91 -2.31 -2.97
C ARG A 419 -4.64 -2.42 -1.48
N ILE A 420 -5.35 -3.30 -0.77
CA ILE A 420 -5.12 -3.60 0.66
C ILE A 420 -3.67 -4.04 0.89
N GLN A 421 -3.17 -4.99 0.10
CA GLN A 421 -1.80 -5.48 0.20
C GLN A 421 -0.75 -4.44 -0.19
N THR A 422 -1.08 -3.53 -1.11
CA THR A 422 -0.20 -2.39 -1.39
C THR A 422 -0.11 -1.44 -0.21
N ALA A 423 -1.24 -1.16 0.45
CA ALA A 423 -1.27 -0.35 1.66
C ALA A 423 -0.49 -1.02 2.81
N ALA A 424 -0.65 -2.33 3.02
CA ALA A 424 0.11 -3.11 4.01
C ALA A 424 1.63 -3.04 3.77
N ARG A 425 2.07 -3.24 2.52
CA ARG A 425 3.48 -3.09 2.14
C ARG A 425 4.00 -1.66 2.41
N ALA A 426 3.19 -0.65 2.10
CA ALA A 426 3.53 0.74 2.37
C ALA A 426 3.67 1.04 3.87
N VAL A 427 2.75 0.54 4.70
CA VAL A 427 2.82 0.66 6.17
C VAL A 427 4.08 -0.01 6.71
N GLY A 428 4.43 -1.21 6.24
CA GLY A 428 5.67 -1.90 6.62
C GLY A 428 6.93 -1.11 6.27
N VAL A 429 7.02 -0.59 5.03
CA VAL A 429 8.14 0.25 4.59
C VAL A 429 8.23 1.55 5.42
N ALA A 430 7.11 2.20 5.68
CA ALA A 430 7.05 3.40 6.52
C ALA A 430 7.51 3.12 7.95
N GLN A 431 7.10 1.99 8.53
CA GLN A 431 7.53 1.52 9.84
C GLN A 431 9.05 1.29 9.88
N SER A 432 9.62 0.67 8.82
CA SER A 432 11.06 0.49 8.68
C SER A 432 11.82 1.83 8.64
N ALA A 433 11.29 2.81 7.91
CA ALA A 433 11.86 4.16 7.84
C ALA A 433 11.86 4.84 9.22
N LEU A 434 10.74 4.79 9.95
CA LEU A 434 10.61 5.35 11.29
C LEU A 434 11.60 4.71 12.27
N GLU A 435 11.66 3.37 12.34
CA GLU A 435 12.57 2.67 13.25
C GLU A 435 14.04 2.96 12.93
N THR A 436 14.40 3.01 11.65
CA THR A 436 15.76 3.36 11.20
C THR A 436 16.11 4.80 11.55
N GLY A 437 15.19 5.74 11.31
CA GLY A 437 15.36 7.14 11.65
C GLY A 437 15.45 7.37 13.16
N LEU A 438 14.65 6.65 13.96
CA LEU A 438 14.65 6.74 15.41
C LEU A 438 15.98 6.26 15.98
N GLN A 439 16.44 5.06 15.60
CA GLN A 439 17.70 4.50 16.06
C GLN A 439 18.87 5.47 15.79
N TYR A 440 18.98 5.96 14.55
CA TYR A 440 20.04 6.91 14.21
C TYR A 440 19.90 8.24 14.97
N ALA A 441 18.68 8.71 15.20
CA ALA A 441 18.44 9.94 15.95
C ALA A 441 18.86 9.84 17.43
N GLU A 442 18.77 8.65 18.02
CA GLU A 442 19.19 8.39 19.39
C GLU A 442 20.71 8.24 19.51
N ASP A 443 21.32 7.47 18.61
CA ASP A 443 22.74 7.16 18.63
C ASP A 443 23.61 8.36 18.22
N ARG A 444 23.21 9.07 17.17
CA ARG A 444 24.04 10.13 16.59
C ARG A 444 24.05 11.36 17.49
N LYS A 445 25.25 11.80 17.87
CA LYS A 445 25.47 13.04 18.64
C LYS A 445 25.91 14.18 17.73
N GLN A 446 25.31 15.35 17.90
CA GLN A 446 25.78 16.61 17.31
C GLN A 446 25.45 17.76 18.25
N PHE A 447 26.31 18.79 18.28
CA PHE A 447 26.21 19.90 19.25
C PHE A 447 26.05 19.40 20.71
N GLY A 448 26.75 18.33 21.07
CA GLY A 448 26.80 17.79 22.43
C GLY A 448 25.61 16.93 22.89
N LYS A 449 24.62 16.63 22.03
CA LYS A 449 23.46 15.79 22.40
C LYS A 449 22.96 14.92 21.24
N SER A 450 22.09 13.94 21.53
CA SER A 450 21.44 13.12 20.50
C SER A 450 20.63 13.99 19.54
N LEU A 451 20.58 13.58 18.26
CA LEU A 451 19.79 14.28 17.25
C LEU A 451 18.30 14.35 17.63
N ILE A 452 17.75 13.33 18.28
CA ILE A 452 16.35 13.33 18.73
C ILE A 452 16.01 14.48 19.69
N ALA A 453 17.01 15.06 20.37
CA ALA A 453 16.80 16.21 21.25
C ALA A 453 16.64 17.55 20.51
N PHE A 454 16.63 17.56 19.17
CA PHE A 454 16.32 18.72 18.35
C PHE A 454 14.89 18.61 17.78
N PRO A 455 14.03 19.63 17.95
CA PRO A 455 12.63 19.56 17.52
C PRO A 455 12.42 19.26 16.02
N ARG A 456 13.37 19.61 15.15
CA ARG A 456 13.29 19.31 13.70
C ARG A 456 13.54 17.83 13.36
N VAL A 457 14.12 17.06 14.28
CA VAL A 457 14.32 15.61 14.19
C VAL A 457 13.16 14.91 14.90
N ALA A 458 12.91 15.24 16.17
CA ALA A 458 11.79 14.69 16.94
C ALA A 458 10.44 14.91 16.23
N GLY A 459 10.21 16.09 15.67
CA GLY A 459 8.98 16.40 14.94
C GLY A 459 8.76 15.53 13.70
N LYS A 460 9.84 15.12 13.00
CA LYS A 460 9.72 14.18 11.87
C LYS A 460 9.27 12.80 12.35
N LEU A 461 9.92 12.28 13.40
CA LEU A 461 9.60 10.98 13.99
C LEU A 461 8.18 10.94 14.57
N ALA A 462 7.76 12.03 15.23
CA ALA A 462 6.39 12.17 15.72
C ALA A 462 5.36 12.11 14.58
N MET A 463 5.57 12.85 13.49
CA MET A 463 4.65 12.81 12.34
C MET A 463 4.66 11.46 11.62
N MET A 464 5.81 10.79 11.52
CA MET A 464 5.86 9.42 11.00
C MET A 464 4.98 8.49 11.83
N ALA A 465 5.11 8.49 13.17
CA ALA A 465 4.30 7.63 14.03
C ALA A 465 2.79 7.90 13.87
N VAL A 466 2.42 9.18 13.78
CA VAL A 466 1.03 9.62 13.56
C VAL A 466 0.49 9.11 12.21
N GLU A 467 1.17 9.44 11.11
CA GLU A 467 0.67 9.11 9.78
C GLU A 467 0.71 7.61 9.49
N ILE A 468 1.68 6.89 10.02
CA ILE A 468 1.75 5.43 9.94
C ILE A 468 0.53 4.81 10.64
N MET A 469 0.17 5.29 11.83
CA MET A 469 -1.02 4.78 12.52
C MET A 469 -2.30 5.10 11.74
N ILE A 470 -2.42 6.31 11.19
CA ILE A 470 -3.57 6.68 10.35
C ILE A 470 -3.70 5.75 9.13
N ALA A 471 -2.61 5.56 8.37
CA ALA A 471 -2.60 4.68 7.21
C ALA A 471 -2.86 3.21 7.58
N ARG A 472 -2.34 2.77 8.73
CA ARG A 472 -2.58 1.42 9.28
C ARG A 472 -4.05 1.21 9.61
N GLN A 473 -4.70 2.12 10.34
CA GLN A 473 -6.13 2.00 10.67
C GLN A 473 -7.03 2.03 9.43
N LEU A 474 -6.68 2.83 8.42
CA LEU A 474 -7.39 2.83 7.15
C LEU A 474 -7.22 1.51 6.38
N THR A 475 -6.03 0.92 6.43
CA THR A 475 -5.74 -0.41 5.85
C THR A 475 -6.53 -1.50 6.56
N TYR A 476 -6.56 -1.49 7.90
CA TYR A 476 -7.30 -2.46 8.71
C TYR A 476 -8.81 -2.36 8.52
N ARG A 477 -9.34 -1.14 8.33
CA ARG A 477 -10.74 -0.94 7.94
C ARG A 477 -11.05 -1.62 6.62
N ALA A 478 -10.23 -1.42 5.58
CA ALA A 478 -10.45 -2.04 4.28
C ALA A 478 -10.39 -3.58 4.36
N ALA A 479 -9.42 -4.13 5.12
CA ALA A 479 -9.33 -5.57 5.35
C ALA A 479 -10.55 -6.11 6.12
N TRP A 480 -11.00 -5.41 7.17
CA TRP A 480 -12.18 -5.78 7.93
C TRP A 480 -13.44 -5.85 7.06
N GLU A 481 -13.66 -4.85 6.21
CA GLU A 481 -14.81 -4.84 5.30
C GLU A 481 -14.72 -5.99 4.29
N LYS A 482 -13.51 -6.28 3.77
CA LYS A 482 -13.27 -7.41 2.87
C LYS A 482 -13.54 -8.77 3.53
N ASP A 483 -13.12 -8.95 4.78
CA ASP A 483 -13.35 -10.17 5.57
C ASP A 483 -14.85 -10.41 5.88
N HIS A 484 -15.68 -9.38 5.75
CA HIS A 484 -17.13 -9.45 5.94
C HIS A 484 -17.92 -9.40 4.62
N ASP A 485 -17.26 -9.72 3.50
CA ASP A 485 -17.84 -9.73 2.15
C ASP A 485 -18.50 -8.40 1.74
N LYS A 486 -18.07 -7.29 2.35
CA LYS A 486 -18.52 -5.96 1.98
C LYS A 486 -17.59 -5.40 0.92
N ARG A 487 -18.21 -4.79 -0.10
CA ARG A 487 -17.47 -4.06 -1.13
C ARG A 487 -16.65 -2.95 -0.47
N CYS A 488 -15.34 -2.96 -0.71
CA CYS A 488 -14.37 -2.08 -0.05
C CYS A 488 -13.41 -1.40 -1.04
N ASP A 489 -13.82 -1.27 -2.30
CA ASP A 489 -12.97 -0.75 -3.38
C ASP A 489 -12.54 0.70 -3.17
N LEU A 490 -13.37 1.50 -2.49
CA LEU A 490 -13.05 2.88 -2.10
C LEU A 490 -12.05 2.92 -0.95
N GLU A 491 -12.35 2.23 0.15
CA GLU A 491 -11.56 2.20 1.38
C GLU A 491 -10.16 1.64 1.10
N ALA A 492 -10.07 0.54 0.35
CA ALA A 492 -8.80 -0.03 -0.09
C ALA A 492 -8.01 0.93 -0.99
N GLY A 493 -8.70 1.63 -1.90
CA GLY A 493 -8.09 2.65 -2.76
C GLY A 493 -7.52 3.82 -1.98
N MET A 494 -8.26 4.32 -0.98
CA MET A 494 -7.85 5.39 -0.08
C MET A 494 -6.66 4.96 0.79
N ALA A 495 -6.69 3.73 1.32
CA ALA A 495 -5.58 3.14 2.08
C ALA A 495 -4.29 3.08 1.25
N LYS A 496 -4.37 2.61 0.00
CA LYS A 496 -3.24 2.58 -0.94
C LYS A 496 -2.71 3.98 -1.24
N LEU A 497 -3.61 4.91 -1.55
CA LEU A 497 -3.27 6.28 -1.92
C LEU A 497 -2.53 7.00 -0.79
N LEU A 498 -3.08 6.94 0.42
CA LEU A 498 -2.48 7.56 1.60
C LEU A 498 -1.20 6.84 2.02
N GLY A 499 -1.25 5.51 2.15
CA GLY A 499 -0.13 4.69 2.63
C GLY A 499 1.14 4.88 1.80
N ALA A 500 1.02 4.90 0.46
CA ALA A 500 2.17 5.13 -0.41
C ALA A 500 2.83 6.50 -0.20
N ARG A 501 2.04 7.57 -0.04
CA ARG A 501 2.55 8.91 0.27
C ARG A 501 3.24 8.94 1.64
N VAL A 502 2.61 8.34 2.65
CA VAL A 502 3.15 8.28 4.02
C VAL A 502 4.49 7.54 4.04
N ALA A 503 4.61 6.41 3.34
CA ALA A 503 5.87 5.68 3.22
C ALA A 503 6.98 6.51 2.57
N TRP A 504 6.66 7.21 1.47
CA TRP A 504 7.62 8.11 0.82
C TRP A 504 8.08 9.23 1.74
N ALA A 505 7.15 9.93 2.40
CA ALA A 505 7.47 11.02 3.31
C ALA A 505 8.27 10.55 4.54
N ALA A 506 7.98 9.35 5.05
CA ALA A 506 8.72 8.75 6.15
C ALA A 506 10.16 8.41 5.73
N ALA A 507 10.35 7.79 4.57
CA ALA A 507 11.68 7.44 4.08
C ALA A 507 12.53 8.68 3.79
N ASP A 508 11.97 9.69 3.13
CA ASP A 508 12.65 10.97 2.84
C ASP A 508 13.09 11.68 4.13
N ASN A 509 12.18 11.84 5.09
CA ASN A 509 12.50 12.48 6.37
C ASN A 509 13.48 11.65 7.22
N ALA A 510 13.42 10.32 7.16
CA ALA A 510 14.37 9.47 7.86
C ALA A 510 15.76 9.54 7.22
N LEU A 511 15.87 9.62 5.90
CA LEU A 511 17.13 9.91 5.21
C LEU A 511 17.69 11.27 5.66
N GLN A 512 16.84 12.30 5.72
CA GLN A 512 17.25 13.63 6.18
C GLN A 512 17.80 13.63 7.61
N ILE A 513 17.31 12.77 8.50
CA ILE A 513 17.84 12.58 9.87
C ILE A 513 19.27 12.02 9.83
N HIS A 514 19.59 11.19 8.84
CA HIS A 514 20.95 10.64 8.65
C HIS A 514 21.93 11.67 8.10
N GLY A 515 21.45 12.72 7.44
CA GLY A 515 22.28 13.71 6.76
C GLY A 515 23.05 13.07 5.60
N GLY A 516 24.34 13.39 5.45
CA GLY A 516 25.17 12.82 4.37
C GLY A 516 25.24 11.29 4.38
N ASN A 517 25.20 10.68 5.57
CA ASN A 517 25.20 9.22 5.73
C ASN A 517 23.96 8.55 5.12
N GLY A 518 22.84 9.28 5.00
CA GLY A 518 21.62 8.74 4.39
C GLY A 518 21.77 8.36 2.91
N PHE A 519 22.80 8.88 2.23
CA PHE A 519 23.14 8.54 0.85
C PHE A 519 24.17 7.41 0.73
N ALA A 520 24.79 7.00 1.84
CA ALA A 520 25.78 5.94 1.82
C ALA A 520 25.09 4.58 1.82
N LEU A 521 25.50 3.72 0.89
CA LEU A 521 24.98 2.37 0.70
C LEU A 521 25.21 1.43 1.90
N GLU A 522 25.99 1.83 2.90
CA GLU A 522 26.10 1.09 4.16
C GLU A 522 24.86 1.27 5.06
N TYR A 523 24.12 2.38 4.93
CA TYR A 523 22.92 2.63 5.71
C TYR A 523 21.68 2.17 4.94
N ARG A 524 20.91 1.25 5.54
CA ARG A 524 19.69 0.71 4.93
C ARG A 524 18.65 1.76 4.52
N ILE A 525 18.72 2.98 5.07
CA ILE A 525 17.79 4.06 4.72
C ILE A 525 17.89 4.47 3.24
N SER A 526 19.06 4.34 2.61
CA SER A 526 19.22 4.62 1.18
C SER A 526 18.38 3.66 0.32
N ARG A 527 18.35 2.36 0.71
CA ARG A 527 17.51 1.34 0.08
C ARG A 527 16.03 1.59 0.35
N ILE A 528 15.67 1.85 1.62
CA ILE A 528 14.28 2.11 2.03
C ILE A 528 13.69 3.31 1.27
N LEU A 529 14.49 4.35 0.97
CA LEU A 529 14.06 5.47 0.13
C LEU A 529 13.60 5.00 -1.26
N CYS A 530 14.38 4.15 -1.93
CA CYS A 530 14.05 3.62 -3.24
C CYS A 530 12.84 2.69 -3.18
N ASP A 531 12.77 1.83 -2.16
CA ASP A 531 11.65 0.92 -1.91
C ASP A 531 10.33 1.69 -1.68
N ALA A 532 10.37 2.80 -0.95
CA ALA A 532 9.19 3.63 -0.70
C ALA A 532 8.70 4.33 -1.97
N ARG A 533 9.61 4.71 -2.88
CA ARG A 533 9.27 5.51 -4.06
C ARG A 533 8.41 4.76 -5.08
N ILE A 534 8.46 3.43 -5.11
CA ILE A 534 7.71 2.63 -6.09
C ILE A 534 6.24 2.42 -5.72
N LEU A 535 5.87 2.63 -4.45
CA LEU A 535 4.55 2.26 -3.89
C LEU A 535 3.37 2.98 -4.55
N ASN A 536 3.60 4.18 -5.09
CA ASN A 536 2.59 4.95 -5.82
C ASN A 536 2.65 4.75 -7.34
N ILE A 537 3.39 3.74 -7.84
CA ILE A 537 3.57 3.46 -9.27
C ILE A 537 3.28 1.98 -9.61
N PHE A 538 3.97 1.05 -8.96
CA PHE A 538 4.07 -0.36 -9.41
C PHE A 538 2.75 -1.14 -9.49
N GLU A 539 1.77 -0.81 -8.64
CA GLU A 539 0.44 -1.43 -8.58
C GLU A 539 -0.62 -0.39 -9.01
N GLY A 540 -0.30 0.34 -10.08
CA GLY A 540 -1.09 1.46 -10.59
C GLY A 540 -0.71 2.80 -9.97
N ALA A 541 -0.58 3.81 -10.82
CA ALA A 541 -0.20 5.16 -10.43
C ALA A 541 -1.20 5.79 -9.44
N ALA A 542 -0.72 6.68 -8.56
CA ALA A 542 -1.57 7.39 -7.60
C ALA A 542 -2.66 8.22 -8.30
N GLU A 543 -2.36 8.79 -9.46
CA GLU A 543 -3.29 9.60 -10.27
C GLU A 543 -4.45 8.72 -10.77
N ILE A 544 -4.18 7.48 -11.18
CA ILE A 544 -5.21 6.52 -11.58
C ILE A 544 -6.01 6.06 -10.36
N GLN A 545 -5.36 5.85 -9.22
CA GLN A 545 -6.06 5.50 -7.99
C GLN A 545 -7.02 6.62 -7.54
N ALA A 546 -6.58 7.88 -7.60
CA ALA A 546 -7.41 9.04 -7.33
C ALA A 546 -8.56 9.19 -8.35
N GLN A 547 -8.29 8.94 -9.63
CA GLN A 547 -9.31 8.92 -10.69
C GLN A 547 -10.41 7.89 -10.41
N VAL A 548 -10.02 6.67 -10.02
CA VAL A 548 -10.97 5.59 -9.69
C VAL A 548 -11.80 5.94 -8.45
N ILE A 549 -11.17 6.48 -7.40
CA ILE A 549 -11.88 6.94 -6.20
C ILE A 549 -12.89 8.03 -6.56
N ALA A 550 -12.45 9.08 -7.28
CA ALA A 550 -13.31 10.17 -7.70
C ALA A 550 -14.50 9.68 -8.53
N ARG A 551 -14.26 8.78 -9.49
CA ARG A 551 -15.32 8.20 -10.30
C ARG A 551 -16.31 7.40 -9.46
N ARG A 552 -15.84 6.63 -8.48
CA ARG A 552 -16.67 5.82 -7.58
C ARG A 552 -17.48 6.64 -6.58
N LEU A 553 -16.95 7.78 -6.13
CA LEU A 553 -17.68 8.74 -5.29
C LEU A 553 -18.83 9.43 -6.04
N LEU A 554 -18.76 9.50 -7.37
CA LEU A 554 -19.78 10.10 -8.22
C LEU A 554 -20.93 9.15 -8.58
N ASP A 555 -20.73 7.83 -8.44
CA ASP A 555 -21.81 6.84 -8.52
C ASP A 555 -22.82 7.06 -7.39
#